data_AF-A0A3E1Q8E7-F1
#
_entry.id   AF-A0A3E1Q8E7-F1
#
_cell.length_a   1.000
_cell.length_b   1.000
_cell.length_c   1.000
_cell.angle_alpha   90.00
_cell.angle_beta   90.00
_cell.angle_gamma   90.00
#
_symmetry.space_group_name_H-M   'P 1'
#
loop_
_entity.id
_entity.type
_entity.pdbx_description
1 polymer ?
#
loop_
_entity_poly.entity_id
_entity_poly.type
_entity_poly.pdbx_seq_one_letter_code
_entity_poly.pdbx_strand_id
1 'polypeptide(L)'
;MDKKLKWTFRMALTSFILLTLALLINFFREPLLGIKEGYAPHNFSFNFLFFLPAILTSLGLGIAVIARTIKHWKDWNSLNRKLMFIGLSSPIILLFIFQTIRILTIE
;
A
#
# COMPACT_ATOMS: atom_id res chain seq x y z
N MET A 1 -3.71 -16.40 -19.42
CA MET A 1 -3.02 -15.18 -18.93
C MET A 1 -1.57 -15.54 -18.64
N ASP A 2 -0.61 -14.79 -19.18
CA ASP A 2 0.83 -15.01 -18.91
C ASP A 2 1.08 -15.10 -17.40
N LYS A 3 1.86 -16.10 -16.98
CA LYS A 3 2.24 -16.34 -15.58
C LYS A 3 2.80 -15.08 -14.94
N LYS A 4 3.63 -14.31 -15.66
CA LYS A 4 4.21 -13.04 -15.19
C LYS A 4 3.12 -12.01 -14.88
N LEU A 5 2.13 -11.92 -15.76
CA LEU A 5 1.04 -10.96 -15.67
C LEU A 5 0.05 -11.32 -14.56
N LYS A 6 -0.21 -12.62 -14.37
CA LYS A 6 -0.99 -13.14 -13.23
C LYS A 6 -0.33 -12.80 -11.90
N TRP A 7 0.99 -12.93 -11.80
CA TRP A 7 1.74 -12.57 -10.59
C TRP A 7 1.71 -11.07 -10.32
N THR A 8 1.92 -10.24 -11.34
CA THR A 8 1.81 -8.78 -11.18
C THR A 8 0.44 -8.35 -10.72
N PHE A 9 -0.62 -8.93 -11.29
CA PHE A 9 -1.98 -8.65 -10.84
C PHE A 9 -2.20 -9.04 -9.38
N ARG A 10 -1.78 -10.23 -8.96
CA ARG A 10 -1.88 -10.68 -7.56
C ARG A 10 -1.14 -9.74 -6.62
N MET A 11 0.08 -9.33 -6.95
CA MET A 11 0.84 -8.38 -6.14
C MET A 11 0.15 -7.02 -6.04
N ALA A 12 -0.38 -6.50 -7.15
CA ALA A 12 -1.12 -5.23 -7.16
C ALA A 12 -2.38 -5.30 -6.29
N LEU A 13 -3.13 -6.39 -6.42
CA LEU A 13 -4.33 -6.63 -5.64
C LEU A 13 -4.02 -6.82 -4.16
N THR A 14 -2.98 -7.60 -3.82
CA THR A 14 -2.53 -7.77 -2.42
C THR A 14 -2.07 -6.45 -1.82
N SER A 15 -1.30 -5.64 -2.56
CA SER A 15 -0.87 -4.31 -2.13
C SER A 15 -2.08 -3.43 -1.78
N PHE A 16 -3.05 -3.36 -2.69
CA PHE A 16 -4.26 -2.57 -2.51
C PHE A 16 -5.10 -3.05 -1.33
N ILE A 17 -5.41 -4.35 -1.26
CA ILE A 17 -6.18 -4.93 -0.15
C ILE A 17 -5.49 -4.70 1.19
N LEU A 18 -4.16 -4.91 1.25
CA LEU A 18 -3.40 -4.72 2.48
C LEU A 18 -3.44 -3.27 2.93
N LEU A 19 -3.31 -2.31 2.01
CA LEU A 19 -3.48 -0.89 2.30
C LEU A 19 -4.88 -0.60 2.85
N THR A 20 -5.93 -1.03 2.14
CA THR A 20 -7.31 -0.75 2.52
C THR A 20 -7.62 -1.33 3.90
N LEU A 21 -7.21 -2.58 4.17
CA LEU A 21 -7.40 -3.21 5.47
C LEU A 21 -6.61 -2.50 6.57
N ALA A 22 -5.35 -2.13 6.32
CA ALA A 22 -4.54 -1.40 7.30
C ALA A 22 -5.19 -0.05 7.66
N LEU A 23 -5.70 0.68 6.67
CA LEU A 23 -6.40 1.95 6.88
C LEU A 23 -7.72 1.77 7.63
N LEU A 24 -8.53 0.76 7.25
CA LEU A 24 -9.80 0.47 7.92
C LEU A 24 -9.58 0.05 9.38
N ILE A 25 -8.63 -0.85 9.64
CA ILE A 25 -8.33 -1.30 11.00
C ILE A 25 -7.78 -0.13 11.82
N ASN A 26 -6.95 0.73 11.24
CA ASN A 26 -6.48 1.93 11.92
C ASN A 26 -7.61 2.92 12.22
N PHE A 27 -8.55 3.12 11.30
CA PHE A 27 -9.71 4.00 11.48
C PHE A 27 -10.65 3.46 12.57
N PHE A 28 -10.93 2.16 12.57
CA PHE A 28 -11.83 1.51 13.52
C PHE A 28 -11.10 0.92 14.74
N ARG A 29 -9.84 1.28 14.99
CA ARG A 29 -9.04 0.65 16.08
C ARG A 29 -9.63 0.87 17.47
N GLU A 30 -10.28 2.01 17.70
CA GLU A 30 -10.91 2.30 18.99
C GLU A 30 -12.16 1.42 19.20
N PRO A 31 -13.15 1.39 18.28
CA PRO A 31 -14.32 0.51 18.46
C PRO A 31 -14.00 -1.00 18.32
N LEU A 32 -12.99 -1.39 17.53
CA LEU A 32 -12.65 -2.80 17.31
C LEU A 32 -11.68 -3.38 18.36
N LEU A 33 -10.70 -2.58 18.79
CA LEU A 33 -9.57 -3.05 19.59
C LEU A 33 -9.47 -2.32 20.94
N GLY A 34 -10.33 -1.33 21.21
CA GLY A 34 -10.27 -0.51 22.43
C GLY A 34 -9.03 0.38 22.50
N ILE A 35 -8.32 0.57 21.38
CA ILE A 35 -7.07 1.33 21.33
C ILE A 35 -7.38 2.81 21.22
N LYS A 36 -7.42 3.47 22.37
CA LYS A 36 -7.63 4.92 22.50
C LYS A 36 -6.35 5.71 22.25
N GLU A 37 -6.49 6.90 21.69
CA GLU A 37 -5.37 7.81 21.52
C GLU A 37 -4.73 8.18 22.87
N GLY A 38 -3.41 8.35 22.88
CA GLY A 38 -2.63 8.61 24.10
C GLY A 38 -2.24 7.39 24.95
N TYR A 39 -2.80 6.20 24.71
CA TYR A 39 -2.39 4.99 25.43
C TYR A 39 -1.13 4.33 24.84
N ALA A 40 -0.36 3.62 25.67
CA ALA A 40 0.87 2.95 25.22
C ALA A 40 0.69 2.01 23.99
N PRO A 41 -0.41 1.21 23.87
CA PRO A 41 -0.68 0.42 22.68
C PRO A 41 -0.94 1.25 21.41
N HIS A 42 -1.51 2.45 21.56
CA HIS A 42 -1.76 3.37 20.46
C HIS A 42 -0.46 3.96 19.91
N ASN A 43 0.44 4.41 20.79
CA ASN A 43 1.66 5.08 20.38
C ASN A 43 2.73 4.09 19.87
N PHE A 44 2.82 2.90 20.48
CA PHE A 44 3.89 1.97 20.18
C PHE A 44 3.40 0.66 19.55
N SER A 45 2.65 -0.15 20.29
CA SER A 45 2.37 -1.55 19.89
C SER A 45 1.60 -1.67 18.57
N PHE A 46 0.50 -0.94 18.41
CA PHE A 46 -0.32 -1.01 17.19
C PHE A 46 0.44 -0.46 15.98
N ASN A 47 1.14 0.65 16.15
CA ASN A 47 1.89 1.29 15.07
C ASN A 47 3.07 0.43 14.62
N PHE A 48 3.90 -0.07 15.54
CA PHE A 48 5.10 -0.83 15.19
C PHE A 48 4.83 -2.29 14.82
N LEU A 49 3.86 -2.95 15.46
CA LEU A 49 3.62 -4.39 15.23
C LEU A 49 2.65 -4.66 14.08
N PHE A 50 1.76 -3.71 13.78
CA PHE A 50 0.72 -3.93 12.76
C PHE A 50 0.76 -2.89 11.66
N PHE A 51 0.55 -1.61 11.99
CA PHE A 51 0.29 -0.58 10.97
C PHE A 51 1.51 -0.34 10.07
N LEU A 52 2.68 -0.11 10.67
CA LEU A 52 3.91 0.17 9.92
C LEU A 52 4.36 -1.02 9.05
N PRO A 53 4.42 -2.28 9.55
CA PRO A 53 4.71 -3.43 8.71
C PRO A 53 3.72 -3.60 7.55
N ALA A 54 2.42 -3.39 7.79
CA ALA A 54 1.40 -3.52 6.75
C ALA A 54 1.56 -2.46 5.65
N ILE A 55 1.78 -1.20 6.03
CA ILE A 55 2.00 -0.09 5.10
C ILE A 55 3.30 -0.29 4.30
N LEU A 56 4.41 -0.65 4.95
CA LEU A 56 5.69 -0.91 4.28
C LEU A 56 5.60 -2.10 3.32
N THR A 57 4.92 -3.18 3.72
CA THR A 57 4.69 -4.33 2.83
C THR A 57 3.85 -3.94 1.62
N SER A 58 2.77 -3.18 1.84
CA SER A 58 1.92 -2.68 0.75
C SER A 58 2.73 -1.79 -0.21
N LEU A 59 3.58 -0.91 0.33
CA LEU A 59 4.43 -0.01 -0.45
C LEU A 59 5.45 -0.78 -1.28
N GLY A 60 6.15 -1.76 -0.68
CA GLY A 60 7.10 -2.61 -1.38
C GLY A 60 6.46 -3.35 -2.56
N LEU A 61 5.26 -3.90 -2.35
CA LEU A 61 4.49 -4.54 -3.42
C LEU A 61 4.07 -3.52 -4.50
N GLY A 62 3.60 -2.33 -4.12
CA GLY A 62 3.20 -1.27 -5.05
C GLY A 62 4.35 -0.81 -5.94
N ILE A 63 5.52 -0.55 -5.36
CA ILE A 63 6.74 -0.18 -6.09
C ILE A 63 7.16 -1.32 -7.04
N ALA A 64 7.15 -2.57 -6.56
CA ALA A 64 7.51 -3.73 -7.38
C ALA A 64 6.58 -3.89 -8.60
N VAL A 65 5.28 -3.63 -8.43
CA VAL A 65 4.31 -3.66 -9.52
C VAL A 65 4.57 -2.56 -10.55
N ILE A 66 4.83 -1.32 -10.11
CA ILE A 66 5.16 -0.22 -11.01
C ILE A 66 6.45 -0.50 -11.77
N ALA A 67 7.53 -0.87 -11.07
CA ALA A 67 8.81 -1.19 -11.69
C ALA A 67 8.69 -2.29 -12.74
N ARG A 68 7.91 -3.35 -12.43
CA ARG A 68 7.66 -4.45 -13.36
C ARG A 68 6.81 -4.04 -14.56
N THR A 69 5.83 -3.16 -14.35
CA THR A 69 4.97 -2.62 -15.41
C THR A 69 5.77 -1.74 -16.37
N ILE A 70 6.69 -0.92 -15.85
CA ILE A 70 7.61 -0.10 -16.66
C ILE A 70 8.58 -1.01 -17.43
N LYS A 71 9.20 -2.00 -16.76
CA LYS A 71 10.16 -2.93 -17.39
C LYS A 71 9.56 -3.68 -18.58
N HIS A 72 8.30 -4.11 -18.47
CA HIS A 72 7.59 -4.85 -19.53
C HIS A 72 6.61 -3.98 -20.32
N TRP A 73 6.81 -2.66 -20.32
CA TRP A 73 5.88 -1.74 -20.96
C TRP A 73 5.72 -2.00 -22.46
N LYS A 74 6.80 -2.37 -23.16
CA LYS A 74 6.74 -2.68 -24.60
C LYS A 74 6.21 -4.10 -24.89
N ASP A 75 6.44 -5.04 -23.98
CA ASP A 75 6.08 -6.46 -24.16
C ASP A 75 4.58 -6.72 -23.96
N TRP A 76 3.91 -5.92 -23.12
CA TRP A 76 2.50 -6.13 -22.81
C TRP A 76 1.62 -5.27 -23.71
N ASN A 77 0.86 -5.89 -24.62
CA ASN A 77 0.08 -5.13 -25.62
C ASN A 77 -1.16 -4.39 -25.06
N SER A 78 -1.65 -4.74 -23.86
CA SER A 78 -2.88 -4.16 -23.32
C SER A 78 -2.62 -2.93 -22.44
N LEU A 79 -2.93 -1.74 -22.96
CA LEU A 79 -2.84 -0.48 -22.20
C LEU A 79 -3.73 -0.50 -20.94
N ASN A 80 -4.98 -0.97 -21.07
CA ASN A 80 -5.93 -1.04 -19.95
C ASN A 80 -5.38 -1.83 -18.76
N ARG A 81 -4.67 -2.93 -19.00
CA ARG A 81 -4.06 -3.73 -17.93
C ARG A 81 -2.91 -3.00 -17.24
N LYS A 82 -2.08 -2.27 -18.00
CA LYS A 82 -1.00 -1.47 -17.43
C LYS A 82 -1.55 -0.37 -16.53
N LEU A 83 -2.58 0.35 -17.01
CA LEU A 83 -3.26 1.38 -16.25
C LEU A 83 -3.91 0.80 -14.99
N MET A 84 -4.49 -0.39 -15.06
CA MET A 84 -5.04 -1.07 -13.88
C MET A 84 -3.97 -1.42 -12.84
N PHE A 85 -2.79 -1.91 -13.26
CA PHE A 85 -1.69 -2.19 -12.33
C PHE A 85 -1.15 -0.92 -11.66
N ILE A 86 -1.00 0.15 -12.43
CA ILE A 86 -0.60 1.45 -11.92
C ILE A 86 -1.67 1.99 -10.97
N GLY A 87 -2.94 1.95 -11.36
CA GLY A 87 -4.07 2.45 -10.56
C GLY A 87 -4.29 1.69 -9.26
N LEU A 88 -4.02 0.38 -9.22
CA LEU A 88 -4.07 -0.40 -7.97
C LEU A 88 -2.88 -0.13 -7.04
N SER A 89 -1.73 0.24 -7.62
CA SER A 89 -0.49 0.45 -6.85
C SER A 89 -0.26 1.92 -6.46
N SER A 90 -0.90 2.85 -7.17
CA SER A 90 -0.74 4.28 -6.93
C SER A 90 -1.24 4.76 -5.56
N PRO A 91 -2.31 4.22 -4.95
CA PRO A 91 -2.81 4.75 -3.68
C PRO A 91 -1.77 4.68 -2.55
N ILE A 92 -1.03 3.58 -2.44
CA ILE A 92 0.00 3.45 -1.39
C ILE A 92 1.20 4.36 -1.66
N ILE A 93 1.57 4.54 -2.92
CA ILE A 93 2.70 5.40 -3.31
C ILE A 93 2.35 6.86 -3.08
N LEU A 94 1.16 7.30 -3.48
CA LEU A 94 0.68 8.65 -3.25
C LEU A 94 0.54 8.95 -1.77
N LEU A 95 0.00 8.00 -0.99
CA LEU A 95 -0.09 8.13 0.46
C LEU A 95 1.30 8.27 1.09
N PHE A 96 2.26 7.45 0.67
CA PHE A 96 3.64 7.54 1.17
C PHE A 96 4.29 8.88 0.84
N ILE A 97 4.21 9.31 -0.42
CA ILE A 97 4.73 10.62 -0.87
C ILE A 97 4.09 11.76 -0.06
N PHE A 98 2.76 11.73 0.09
CA PHE A 98 2.03 12.73 0.86
C PHE A 98 2.53 12.80 2.31
N GLN A 99 2.69 11.65 2.98
CA GLN A 99 3.18 11.62 4.36
C GLN A 99 4.63 12.09 4.47
N THR A 100 5.51 11.72 3.53
CA THR A 100 6.90 12.19 3.50
C THR A 100 6.97 13.70 3.33
N ILE A 101 6.23 14.26 2.37
CA ILE A 101 6.17 15.71 2.16
C ILE A 101 5.66 16.37 3.44
N ARG A 102 4.55 15.87 4.00
CA ARG A 102 3.97 16.41 5.23
C ARG A 102 4.98 16.48 6.37
N ILE A 103 5.76 15.43 6.59
CA ILE A 103 6.81 15.40 7.62
C ILE A 103 7.87 16.47 7.35
N LEU A 104 8.31 16.63 6.10
CA LEU A 104 9.34 17.60 5.72
C LEU A 104 8.85 19.07 5.74
N THR A 105 7.55 19.31 5.60
CA THR A 105 6.97 20.67 5.53
C THR A 105 6.34 21.16 6.82
N ILE A 106 6.07 20.27 7.78
CA ILE A 106 5.47 20.61 9.09
C ILE A 106 6.55 20.81 10.17
N GLU A 107 7.84 20.75 9.80
CA GLU A 107 8.92 21.37 10.57
C GLU A 107 8.95 22.89 10.38
#